data_AF-A0A0S8GXL0-F1
#
_entry.id   AF-A0A0S8GXL0-F1
#
_cell.length_a   1.000
_cell.length_b   1.000
_cell.length_c   1.000
_cell.angle_alpha   90.00
_cell.angle_beta   90.00
_cell.angle_gamma   90.00
#
_symmetry.space_group_name_H-M   'P 1'
#
loop_
_entity.id
_entity.type
_entity.pdbx_description
1 polymer ?
#
loop_
_entity_poly.entity_id
_entity_poly.type
_entity_poly.pdbx_seq_one_letter_code
_entity_poly.pdbx_strand_id
1 'polypeptide(L)'
;LPAAGADRAFLVLGAGAGVNIFFLLLQPYARVLEASFQRPVFFIRKLGYVCFGIGVAIIAGSNLLGRAAEVMTAALSREQAALAAPGTTLELNLKKATLADNQKLIYYEVMGEDQEPIGYIFGTRLLAGEVRGYAGPIYLVIHIDNKGHLLDYRILSSYETPSYLELLEGWPNSLLGRDLFAGDALYDAAAVTGATITCEAIVATLQQSGRRFGEEVLGLSLEAEVRAERITVAKGIDEESIYLLGAIVIAVVISRWGGRWWRRIFLLVVLLLGGWYFNLQYSAEQIVILLSGRYPNVGLTQNFLLVIGVPVLVILLGNLYCGYLCPFGALQELADILILGRRKVKVRIEFMQIARFGKYLMLLFLLGFYFLSGDLAVLEPDILITFFGGVWRDYRWYVLVPVLASMLLFTRFWCRYLCPAGAFLALLGRWSPLRRLLPAKKYSQCDLGVISASELDCICCDRCRYESSTLAEPERKLRPAVRTFSRLLMVLTFSVVLLMAGSSSRTFVQKIRQPLGAVLSGGSNPAAGEPRDVDIDHLRRLIQQGHLSDHEALYYEKIKAEADKR
;
A
#
# COMPACT_ATOMS: atom_id res chain seq x y z
N LEU A 1 8.07 -6.77 -23.53
CA LEU A 1 8.63 -5.60 -24.24
C LEU A 1 7.92 -4.32 -23.80
N PRO A 2 8.49 -3.56 -22.84
CA PRO A 2 7.94 -2.33 -22.24
C PRO A 2 8.50 -1.02 -22.86
N ALA A 3 9.21 -1.07 -23.99
CA ALA A 3 10.03 0.04 -24.46
C ALA A 3 9.25 1.25 -25.05
N ALA A 4 7.94 1.14 -25.31
CA ALA A 4 7.15 2.27 -25.85
C ALA A 4 6.45 3.12 -24.77
N GLY A 5 6.52 2.73 -23.49
CA GLY A 5 5.82 3.42 -22.39
C GLY A 5 6.65 4.48 -21.66
N ALA A 6 7.97 4.33 -21.63
CA ALA A 6 8.87 5.23 -20.90
C ALA A 6 8.86 6.64 -21.49
N ASP A 7 8.94 6.78 -22.81
CA ASP A 7 9.03 8.09 -23.47
C ASP A 7 7.78 8.95 -23.26
N ARG A 8 6.60 8.31 -23.23
CA ARG A 8 5.34 9.00 -22.94
C ARG A 8 5.22 9.37 -21.46
N ALA A 9 5.70 8.52 -20.55
CA ALA A 9 5.77 8.84 -19.13
C ALA A 9 6.77 9.98 -18.83
N PHE A 10 7.94 9.98 -19.47
CA PHE A 10 8.91 11.07 -19.38
C PHE A 10 8.38 12.37 -20.00
N LEU A 11 7.59 12.31 -21.07
CA LEU A 11 6.91 13.48 -21.64
C LEU A 11 5.87 14.07 -20.68
N VAL A 12 5.06 13.24 -20.00
CA VAL A 12 4.09 13.70 -19.00
C VAL A 12 4.80 14.25 -17.76
N LEU A 13 5.86 13.59 -17.30
CA LEU A 13 6.71 14.06 -16.19
C LEU A 13 7.39 15.38 -16.53
N GLY A 14 7.95 15.49 -17.73
CA GLY A 14 8.60 16.69 -18.26
C GLY A 14 7.62 17.84 -18.45
N ALA A 15 6.43 17.58 -18.98
CA ALA A 15 5.37 18.59 -19.12
C ALA A 15 4.88 19.10 -17.76
N GLY A 16 4.65 18.19 -16.79
CA GLY A 16 4.27 18.55 -15.43
C GLY A 16 5.34 19.37 -14.70
N ALA A 17 6.61 19.00 -14.84
CA ALA A 17 7.72 19.79 -14.32
C ALA A 17 7.82 21.17 -15.02
N GLY A 18 7.62 21.21 -16.34
CA GLY A 18 7.63 22.43 -17.14
C GLY A 18 6.56 23.44 -16.72
N VAL A 19 5.32 23.00 -16.46
CA VAL A 19 4.23 23.87 -15.95
C VAL A 19 4.57 24.45 -14.58
N ASN A 20 5.16 23.64 -13.69
CA ASN A 20 5.54 24.12 -12.36
C ASN A 20 6.71 25.11 -12.41
N ILE A 21 7.69 24.87 -13.29
CA ILE A 21 8.78 25.81 -13.58
C ILE A 21 8.22 27.11 -14.17
N PHE A 22 7.24 27.04 -15.07
CA PHE A 22 6.58 28.20 -15.66
C PHE A 22 5.89 29.10 -14.61
N PHE A 23 5.12 28.54 -13.68
CA PHE A 23 4.53 29.31 -12.56
C PHE A 23 5.59 29.92 -11.63
N LEU A 24 6.72 29.24 -11.47
CA LEU A 24 7.87 29.71 -10.68
C LEU A 24 8.58 30.91 -11.33
N LEU A 25 8.59 30.94 -12.66
CA LEU A 25 9.14 32.03 -13.48
C LEU A 25 8.19 33.24 -13.58
N LEU A 26 6.88 33.06 -13.43
CA LEU A 26 5.89 34.15 -13.41
C LEU A 26 5.81 34.90 -12.07
N GLN A 27 6.38 34.35 -11.00
CA GLN A 27 6.35 34.94 -9.65
C GLN A 27 7.02 36.32 -9.46
N PRO A 28 8.00 36.80 -10.27
CA PRO A 28 8.54 38.15 -10.15
C PRO A 28 7.50 39.26 -10.30
N TYR A 29 6.36 38.98 -10.94
CA TYR A 29 5.27 39.94 -11.13
C TYR A 29 4.36 40.15 -9.89
N ALA A 30 4.48 39.31 -8.86
CA ALA A 30 3.72 39.43 -7.61
C ALA A 30 4.41 40.30 -6.52
N ARG A 31 5.50 40.98 -6.87
CA ARG A 31 6.49 41.57 -5.93
C ARG A 31 6.17 42.97 -5.38
N VAL A 32 4.94 43.46 -5.42
CA VAL A 32 4.64 44.82 -4.92
C VAL A 32 4.34 44.88 -3.41
N LEU A 33 4.19 43.76 -2.68
CA LEU A 33 3.60 43.82 -1.32
C LEU A 33 4.39 43.37 -0.09
N GLU A 34 5.59 42.77 -0.16
CA GLU A 34 6.20 42.24 1.09
C GLU A 34 7.74 42.28 1.11
N ALA A 35 8.33 43.46 1.30
CA ALA A 35 9.73 43.58 1.75
C ALA A 35 9.72 43.69 3.28
N SER A 36 10.12 42.67 4.06
CA SER A 36 11.42 42.73 4.77
C SER A 36 11.85 41.42 5.48
N PHE A 37 11.32 40.23 5.14
CA PHE A 37 11.74 38.96 5.79
C PHE A 37 11.88 37.72 4.87
N GLN A 38 12.01 37.93 3.55
CA GLN A 38 11.58 36.90 2.59
C GLN A 38 12.63 35.91 2.03
N ARG A 39 13.95 36.10 2.15
CA ARG A 39 14.91 35.31 1.33
C ARG A 39 14.92 33.78 1.57
N PRO A 40 15.02 33.25 2.80
CA PRO A 40 14.99 31.80 3.02
C PRO A 40 13.58 31.20 2.86
N VAL A 41 12.53 31.91 3.28
CA VAL A 41 11.13 31.46 3.18
C VAL A 41 10.67 31.37 1.72
N PHE A 42 11.11 32.30 0.88
CA PHE A 42 10.81 32.32 -0.55
C PHE A 42 11.44 31.13 -1.29
N PHE A 43 12.69 30.80 -0.98
CA PHE A 43 13.37 29.63 -1.56
C PHE A 43 12.69 28.33 -1.14
N ILE A 44 12.33 28.19 0.14
CA ILE A 44 11.63 27.01 0.67
C ILE A 44 10.25 26.85 0.02
N ARG A 45 9.48 27.94 -0.16
CA ARG A 45 8.17 27.88 -0.85
C ARG A 45 8.31 27.46 -2.32
N LYS A 46 9.32 27.99 -3.02
CA LYS A 46 9.62 27.60 -4.41
C LYS A 46 9.99 26.13 -4.53
N LEU A 47 10.89 25.66 -3.68
CA LEU A 47 11.27 24.24 -3.63
C LEU A 47 10.04 23.38 -3.33
N GLY A 48 9.17 23.82 -2.42
CA GLY A 48 7.91 23.15 -2.12
C GLY A 48 6.99 22.98 -3.34
N TYR A 49 6.84 24.02 -4.17
CA TYR A 49 6.03 23.93 -5.40
C TYR A 49 6.66 23.00 -6.45
N VAL A 50 7.99 23.04 -6.61
CA VAL A 50 8.69 22.10 -7.52
C VAL A 50 8.51 20.66 -7.05
N CYS A 51 8.74 20.39 -5.76
CA CYS A 51 8.56 19.05 -5.20
C CYS A 51 7.11 18.57 -5.31
N PHE A 52 6.12 19.44 -5.06
CA PHE A 52 4.71 19.11 -5.25
C PHE A 52 4.41 18.76 -6.71
N GLY A 53 4.88 19.58 -7.65
CA GLY A 53 4.73 19.36 -9.09
C GLY A 53 5.32 18.04 -9.57
N ILE A 54 6.56 17.74 -9.15
CA ILE A 54 7.24 16.47 -9.43
C ILE A 54 6.43 15.31 -8.84
N GLY A 55 5.96 15.44 -7.59
CA GLY A 55 5.14 14.41 -6.94
C GLY A 55 3.87 14.08 -7.70
N VAL A 56 3.10 15.11 -8.10
CA VAL A 56 1.89 14.92 -8.92
C VAL A 56 2.21 14.24 -10.25
N ALA A 57 3.31 14.64 -10.90
CA ALA A 57 3.72 14.07 -12.16
C ALA A 57 4.11 12.59 -12.02
N ILE A 58 4.86 12.22 -10.98
CA ILE A 58 5.22 10.83 -10.65
C ILE A 58 3.96 9.98 -10.45
N ILE A 59 3.02 10.47 -9.66
CA ILE A 59 1.74 9.78 -9.41
C ILE A 59 0.98 9.56 -10.73
N ALA A 60 0.80 10.61 -11.52
CA ALA A 60 0.05 10.54 -12.78
C ALA A 60 0.73 9.62 -13.81
N GLY A 61 2.05 9.74 -13.97
CA GLY A 61 2.84 8.90 -14.88
C GLY A 61 2.81 7.43 -14.48
N SER A 62 2.95 7.14 -13.19
CA SER A 62 2.88 5.78 -12.64
C SER A 62 1.51 5.14 -12.87
N ASN A 63 0.42 5.86 -12.60
CA ASN A 63 -0.93 5.35 -12.84
C ASN A 63 -1.20 5.07 -14.32
N LEU A 64 -0.72 5.95 -15.21
CA LEU A 64 -0.86 5.76 -16.65
C LEU A 64 -0.10 4.50 -17.12
N LEU A 65 1.14 4.32 -16.65
CA LEU A 65 1.95 3.15 -16.94
C LEU A 65 1.33 1.86 -16.38
N GLY A 66 0.84 1.89 -15.15
CA GLY A 66 0.18 0.75 -14.51
C GLY A 66 -1.03 0.26 -15.31
N ARG A 67 -1.92 1.18 -15.72
CA ARG A 67 -3.08 0.85 -16.56
C ARG A 67 -2.67 0.29 -17.94
N ALA A 68 -1.66 0.88 -18.57
CA ALA A 68 -1.15 0.37 -19.85
C ALA A 68 -0.56 -1.05 -19.70
N ALA A 69 0.17 -1.31 -18.61
CA ALA A 69 0.73 -2.62 -18.32
C ALA A 69 -0.35 -3.68 -18.06
N GLU A 70 -1.42 -3.35 -17.32
CA GLU A 70 -2.54 -4.25 -17.05
C GLU A 70 -3.23 -4.72 -18.35
N VAL A 71 -3.43 -3.80 -19.31
CA VAL A 71 -4.01 -4.12 -20.63
C VAL A 71 -3.08 -5.00 -21.46
N MET A 72 -1.77 -4.74 -21.44
CA MET A 72 -0.80 -5.50 -22.26
C MET A 72 -0.43 -6.88 -21.68
N THR A 73 -0.55 -7.09 -20.37
CA THR A 73 -0.14 -8.34 -19.69
C THR A 73 -1.29 -9.33 -19.47
N ALA A 74 -2.42 -9.17 -20.16
CA ALA A 74 -3.60 -10.01 -19.95
C ALA A 74 -3.44 -11.47 -20.41
N ALA A 75 -2.41 -11.77 -21.22
CA ALA A 75 -2.12 -13.11 -21.68
C ALA A 75 -1.26 -13.89 -20.66
N LEU A 76 -1.74 -15.08 -20.26
CA LEU A 76 -1.00 -16.02 -19.44
C LEU A 76 0.23 -16.56 -20.19
N SER A 77 1.43 -16.45 -19.61
CA SER A 77 2.64 -17.02 -20.21
C SER A 77 2.79 -18.52 -19.91
N ARG A 78 3.55 -19.24 -20.74
CA ARG A 78 3.82 -20.68 -20.54
C ARG A 78 4.57 -20.94 -19.23
N GLU A 79 5.48 -20.05 -18.86
CA GLU A 79 6.23 -20.13 -17.58
C GLU A 79 5.30 -19.94 -16.38
N GLN A 80 4.39 -18.97 -16.45
CA GLN A 80 3.39 -18.73 -15.42
C GLN A 80 2.44 -19.92 -15.26
N ALA A 81 2.06 -20.56 -16.37
CA ALA A 81 1.27 -21.78 -16.35
C ALA A 81 2.05 -22.95 -15.71
N ALA A 82 3.32 -23.14 -16.08
CA ALA A 82 4.17 -24.19 -15.53
C ALA A 82 4.40 -24.04 -14.01
N LEU A 83 4.46 -22.82 -13.49
CA LEU A 83 4.59 -22.57 -12.06
C LEU A 83 3.39 -23.07 -11.25
N ALA A 84 2.19 -23.09 -11.83
CA ALA A 84 0.97 -23.61 -11.19
C ALA A 84 0.80 -25.13 -11.30
N ALA A 85 1.74 -25.81 -11.96
CA ALA A 85 1.80 -27.28 -12.01
C ALA A 85 3.24 -27.76 -11.66
N PRO A 86 3.71 -27.50 -10.42
CA PRO A 86 5.05 -27.90 -10.02
C PRO A 86 5.15 -29.43 -9.95
N GLY A 87 6.03 -30.02 -10.78
CA GLY A 87 6.34 -31.46 -10.74
C GLY A 87 5.66 -32.31 -11.81
N THR A 88 4.84 -31.73 -12.67
CA THR A 88 4.31 -32.44 -13.85
C THR A 88 5.32 -32.36 -14.99
N THR A 89 5.86 -33.49 -15.44
CA THR A 89 6.58 -33.65 -16.72
C THR A 89 5.65 -33.58 -17.94
N LEU A 90 4.40 -33.16 -17.73
CA LEU A 90 3.30 -33.25 -18.66
C LEU A 90 3.39 -32.15 -19.72
N GLU A 91 3.08 -32.49 -20.97
CA GLU A 91 3.07 -31.53 -22.06
C GLU A 91 1.92 -30.53 -21.89
N LEU A 92 2.25 -29.24 -21.97
CA LEU A 92 1.27 -28.15 -21.97
C LEU A 92 0.91 -27.77 -23.40
N ASN A 93 -0.35 -28.01 -23.79
CA ASN A 93 -0.86 -27.62 -25.10
C ASN A 93 -1.57 -26.26 -25.02
N LEU A 94 -1.13 -25.29 -25.83
CA LEU A 94 -1.71 -23.94 -25.83
C LEU A 94 -3.01 -23.90 -26.61
N LYS A 95 -4.07 -23.40 -25.98
CA LYS A 95 -5.38 -23.18 -26.59
C LYS A 95 -5.83 -21.74 -26.45
N LYS A 96 -6.80 -21.38 -27.29
CA LYS A 96 -7.41 -20.05 -27.31
C LYS A 96 -8.92 -20.21 -27.36
N ALA A 97 -9.62 -19.48 -26.50
CA ALA A 97 -11.07 -19.40 -26.49
C ALA A 97 -11.52 -17.94 -26.64
N THR A 98 -12.67 -17.74 -27.24
CA THR A 98 -13.32 -16.43 -27.33
C THR A 98 -14.41 -16.41 -26.27
N LEU A 99 -14.28 -15.50 -25.30
CA LEU A 99 -15.25 -15.30 -24.24
C LEU A 99 -16.51 -14.56 -24.76
N ALA A 100 -17.58 -14.58 -23.98
CA ALA A 100 -18.86 -13.96 -24.36
C ALA A 100 -18.75 -12.45 -24.64
N ASP A 101 -17.76 -11.77 -24.03
CA ASP A 101 -17.45 -10.35 -24.22
C ASP A 101 -16.48 -10.07 -25.40
N ASN A 102 -16.27 -11.08 -26.27
CA ASN A 102 -15.39 -11.05 -27.43
C ASN A 102 -13.89 -10.89 -27.10
N GLN A 103 -13.50 -11.10 -25.83
CA GLN A 103 -12.09 -11.17 -25.44
C GLN A 103 -11.51 -12.54 -25.73
N LYS A 104 -10.21 -12.59 -26.05
CA LYS A 104 -9.49 -13.84 -26.33
C LYS A 104 -8.76 -14.31 -25.08
N LEU A 105 -9.22 -15.41 -24.51
CA LEU A 105 -8.55 -16.10 -23.40
C LEU A 105 -7.50 -17.08 -23.95
N ILE A 106 -6.31 -17.07 -23.35
CA ILE A 106 -5.29 -18.12 -23.54
C ILE A 106 -5.32 -19.03 -22.31
N TYR A 107 -5.40 -20.33 -22.55
CA TYR A 107 -5.33 -21.36 -21.53
C TYR A 107 -4.47 -22.53 -22.02
N TYR A 108 -4.07 -23.39 -21.09
CA TYR A 108 -3.26 -24.57 -21.38
C TYR A 108 -4.01 -25.84 -20.99
N GLU A 109 -4.02 -26.82 -21.87
CA GLU A 109 -4.44 -28.18 -21.55
C GLU A 109 -3.22 -28.95 -21.02
N VAL A 110 -3.43 -29.66 -19.92
CA VAL A 110 -2.43 -30.56 -19.34
C VAL A 110 -2.68 -31.94 -19.93
N MET A 111 -1.75 -32.43 -20.75
CA MET A 111 -1.90 -33.71 -21.45
C MET A 111 -1.40 -34.86 -20.57
N GLY A 112 -2.19 -35.92 -20.43
CA GLY A 112 -1.75 -37.18 -19.81
C GLY A 112 -0.84 -37.99 -20.73
N GLU A 113 -0.32 -39.12 -20.22
CA GLU A 113 0.51 -40.04 -21.03
C GLU A 113 -0.22 -40.57 -22.27
N ASP A 114 -1.54 -40.68 -22.19
CA ASP A 114 -2.42 -41.15 -23.27
C ASP A 114 -2.76 -40.08 -24.33
N GLN A 115 -2.15 -38.89 -24.28
CA GLN A 115 -2.49 -37.72 -25.10
C GLN A 115 -3.95 -37.20 -24.95
N GLU A 116 -4.64 -37.57 -23.88
CA GLU A 116 -5.92 -36.98 -23.51
C GLU A 116 -5.70 -35.85 -22.48
N PRO A 117 -6.50 -34.77 -22.52
CA PRO A 117 -6.42 -33.69 -21.54
C PRO A 117 -6.91 -34.18 -20.18
N ILE A 118 -6.02 -34.19 -19.19
CA ILE A 118 -6.31 -34.60 -17.81
C ILE A 118 -6.63 -33.40 -16.90
N GLY A 119 -6.39 -32.18 -17.38
CA GLY A 119 -6.67 -30.95 -16.66
C GLY A 119 -6.41 -29.70 -17.48
N TYR A 120 -6.67 -28.55 -16.85
CA TYR A 120 -6.58 -27.24 -17.48
C TYR A 120 -5.87 -26.24 -16.58
N ILE A 121 -5.08 -25.35 -17.18
CA ILE A 121 -4.42 -24.22 -16.52
C ILE A 121 -4.85 -22.92 -17.20
N PHE A 122 -5.40 -21.99 -16.43
CA PHE A 122 -5.87 -20.71 -16.94
C PHE A 122 -5.71 -19.57 -15.92
N GLY A 123 -5.66 -18.34 -16.44
CA GLY A 123 -5.56 -17.14 -15.63
C GLY A 123 -6.93 -16.54 -15.33
N THR A 124 -7.08 -15.94 -14.15
CA THR A 124 -8.37 -15.39 -13.71
C THR A 124 -8.66 -13.98 -14.22
N ARG A 125 -7.69 -13.28 -14.84
CA ARG A 125 -7.82 -11.85 -15.18
C ARG A 125 -9.05 -11.51 -16.04
N LEU A 126 -9.38 -12.35 -17.03
CA LEU A 126 -10.53 -12.13 -17.91
C LEU A 126 -11.82 -12.80 -17.39
N LEU A 127 -11.69 -13.71 -16.42
CA LEU A 127 -12.77 -14.57 -15.94
C LEU A 127 -13.36 -14.08 -14.61
N ALA A 128 -12.53 -13.55 -13.71
CA ALA A 128 -12.92 -13.11 -12.37
C ALA A 128 -13.89 -11.92 -12.33
N GLY A 129 -14.07 -11.21 -13.44
CA GLY A 129 -14.97 -10.05 -13.51
C GLY A 129 -14.56 -8.92 -12.55
N GLU A 130 -15.51 -8.41 -11.77
CA GLU A 130 -15.33 -7.26 -10.87
C GLU A 130 -14.90 -7.62 -9.44
N VAL A 131 -14.47 -8.86 -9.18
CA VAL A 131 -14.02 -9.27 -7.84
C VAL A 131 -12.80 -8.44 -7.41
N ARG A 132 -12.89 -7.83 -6.22
CA ARG A 132 -11.82 -7.02 -5.62
C ARG A 132 -11.58 -7.44 -4.18
N GLY A 133 -10.31 -7.51 -3.80
CA GLY A 133 -9.88 -7.65 -2.41
C GLY A 133 -9.82 -6.31 -1.68
N TYR A 134 -9.03 -6.27 -0.62
CA TYR A 134 -8.87 -5.10 0.23
C TYR A 134 -8.20 -3.93 -0.51
N ALA A 135 -7.12 -4.17 -1.23
CA ALA A 135 -6.36 -3.08 -1.86
C ALA A 135 -6.36 -3.13 -3.41
N GLY A 136 -7.07 -4.10 -3.99
CA GLY A 136 -7.37 -4.15 -5.42
C GLY A 136 -7.74 -5.55 -5.91
N PRO A 137 -7.77 -5.79 -7.23
CA PRO A 137 -7.99 -7.13 -7.78
C PRO A 137 -6.84 -8.08 -7.47
N ILE A 138 -7.17 -9.37 -7.36
CA ILE A 138 -6.21 -10.46 -7.14
C ILE A 138 -6.24 -11.36 -8.38
N TYR A 139 -5.11 -11.46 -9.07
CA TYR A 139 -5.02 -12.27 -10.27
C TYR A 139 -4.32 -13.60 -9.95
N LEU A 140 -5.01 -14.69 -10.24
CA LEU A 140 -4.57 -16.05 -9.96
C LEU A 140 -4.31 -16.78 -11.28
N VAL A 141 -3.43 -17.78 -11.22
CA VAL A 141 -3.45 -18.93 -12.13
C VAL A 141 -4.04 -20.09 -11.39
N ILE A 142 -4.99 -20.76 -12.03
CA ILE A 142 -5.70 -21.91 -11.51
C ILE A 142 -5.27 -23.13 -12.31
N HIS A 143 -5.02 -24.23 -11.63
CA HIS A 143 -4.83 -25.55 -12.20
C HIS A 143 -5.95 -26.47 -11.69
N ILE A 144 -6.76 -27.00 -12.61
CA ILE A 144 -7.87 -27.90 -12.31
C ILE A 144 -7.74 -29.23 -13.06
N ASP A 145 -8.40 -30.27 -12.55
CA ASP A 145 -8.61 -31.52 -13.29
C ASP A 145 -9.72 -31.38 -14.34
N ASN A 146 -9.97 -32.45 -15.11
CA ASN A 146 -11.04 -32.50 -16.11
C ASN A 146 -12.47 -32.46 -15.54
N LYS A 147 -12.64 -32.60 -14.22
CA LYS A 147 -13.92 -32.54 -13.51
C LYS A 147 -14.17 -31.20 -12.83
N GLY A 148 -13.17 -30.31 -12.77
CA GLY A 148 -13.27 -29.00 -12.13
C GLY A 148 -12.67 -28.92 -10.73
N HIS A 149 -12.06 -29.99 -10.21
CA HIS A 149 -11.42 -29.95 -8.90
C HIS A 149 -10.13 -29.13 -8.94
N LEU A 150 -9.98 -28.25 -7.96
CA LEU A 150 -8.80 -27.41 -7.79
C LEU A 150 -7.58 -28.23 -7.38
N LEU A 151 -6.60 -28.38 -8.27
CA LEU A 151 -5.36 -29.10 -7.97
C LEU A 151 -4.31 -28.19 -7.34
N ASP A 152 -4.13 -26.99 -7.88
CA ASP A 152 -3.24 -25.95 -7.35
C ASP A 152 -3.68 -24.56 -7.84
N TYR A 153 -3.25 -23.51 -7.15
CA TYR A 153 -3.38 -22.15 -7.65
C TYR A 153 -2.26 -21.25 -7.13
N ARG A 154 -1.90 -20.24 -7.92
CA ARG A 154 -0.88 -19.25 -7.54
C ARG A 154 -1.33 -17.84 -7.81
N ILE A 155 -0.97 -16.94 -6.90
CA ILE A 155 -1.15 -15.51 -7.09
C ILE A 155 -0.09 -15.04 -8.09
N LEU A 156 -0.51 -14.63 -9.29
CA LEU A 156 0.39 -14.03 -10.29
C LEU A 156 0.74 -12.61 -9.93
N SER A 157 -0.27 -11.86 -9.50
CA SER A 157 -0.13 -10.47 -9.11
C SER A 157 -1.32 -10.12 -8.22
N SER A 158 -1.03 -9.46 -7.11
CA SER A 158 -2.04 -8.93 -6.21
C SER A 158 -1.68 -7.50 -5.84
N TYR A 159 -2.71 -6.74 -5.53
CA TYR A 159 -2.58 -5.42 -4.92
C TYR A 159 -2.92 -5.46 -3.45
N GLU A 160 -2.84 -6.62 -2.82
CA GLU A 160 -3.11 -6.79 -1.39
C GLU A 160 -1.96 -6.29 -0.53
N THR A 161 -2.28 -5.90 0.70
CA THR A 161 -1.28 -5.57 1.71
C THR A 161 -0.43 -6.81 2.00
N PRO A 162 0.90 -6.75 1.91
CA PRO A 162 1.76 -7.91 2.14
C PRO A 162 1.55 -8.55 3.52
N SER A 163 1.32 -7.75 4.55
CA SER A 163 1.02 -8.24 5.90
C SER A 163 -0.27 -9.05 5.99
N TYR A 164 -1.26 -8.80 5.12
CA TYR A 164 -2.47 -9.63 5.06
C TYR A 164 -2.21 -10.94 4.33
N LEU A 165 -1.37 -10.94 3.29
CA LEU A 165 -0.95 -12.18 2.63
C LEU A 165 -0.10 -13.07 3.55
N GLU A 166 0.74 -12.47 4.41
CA GLU A 166 1.47 -13.19 5.46
C GLU A 166 0.53 -13.94 6.42
N LEU A 167 -0.63 -13.36 6.75
CA LEU A 167 -1.63 -14.02 7.61
C LEU A 167 -2.26 -15.25 6.95
N LEU A 168 -2.24 -15.33 5.61
CA LEU A 168 -2.80 -16.46 4.86
C LEU A 168 -1.84 -17.65 4.79
N GLU A 169 -0.68 -17.64 5.46
CA GLU A 169 0.26 -18.76 5.40
C GLU A 169 -0.43 -20.09 5.76
N GLY A 170 -0.39 -21.06 4.85
CA GLY A 170 -1.03 -22.38 5.00
C GLY A 170 -2.52 -22.43 4.70
N TRP A 171 -3.26 -21.32 4.77
CA TRP A 171 -4.69 -21.26 4.44
C TRP A 171 -5.01 -21.67 2.98
N PRO A 172 -4.23 -21.27 1.95
CA PRO A 172 -4.45 -21.68 0.57
C PRO A 172 -4.64 -23.18 0.35
N ASN A 173 -3.93 -24.00 1.14
CA ASN A 173 -4.01 -25.46 1.01
C ASN A 173 -5.39 -26.02 1.38
N SER A 174 -6.19 -25.28 2.15
CA SER A 174 -7.56 -25.68 2.52
C SER A 174 -8.55 -25.63 1.37
N LEU A 175 -8.21 -24.94 0.27
CA LEU A 175 -9.06 -24.81 -0.92
C LEU A 175 -8.79 -25.91 -1.95
N LEU A 176 -7.68 -26.63 -1.83
CA LEU A 176 -7.31 -27.68 -2.78
C LEU A 176 -8.29 -28.86 -2.70
N GLY A 177 -8.57 -29.47 -3.85
CA GLY A 177 -9.52 -30.57 -4.04
C GLY A 177 -10.98 -30.15 -4.16
N ARG A 178 -11.31 -28.86 -3.98
CA ARG A 178 -12.67 -28.31 -4.07
C ARG A 178 -13.10 -28.19 -5.54
N ASP A 179 -14.36 -28.49 -5.84
CA ASP A 179 -14.93 -28.43 -7.19
C ASP A 179 -15.33 -26.98 -7.57
N LEU A 180 -14.66 -26.40 -8.57
CA LEU A 180 -14.95 -25.03 -9.02
C LEU A 180 -16.12 -24.92 -9.99
N PHE A 181 -16.62 -26.04 -10.53
CA PHE A 181 -17.78 -26.07 -11.42
C PHE A 181 -19.10 -26.21 -10.62
N ALA A 182 -19.03 -26.72 -9.39
CA ALA A 182 -20.15 -26.73 -8.45
C ALA A 182 -20.37 -25.34 -7.79
N GLY A 183 -21.63 -24.90 -7.70
CA GLY A 183 -21.99 -23.53 -7.29
C GLY A 183 -21.56 -23.13 -5.87
N ASP A 184 -21.50 -24.07 -4.93
CA ASP A 184 -21.33 -23.79 -3.49
C ASP A 184 -20.05 -24.38 -2.86
N ALA A 185 -19.18 -25.01 -3.64
CA ALA A 185 -18.12 -25.86 -3.11
C ALA A 185 -17.08 -25.15 -2.21
N LEU A 186 -16.99 -23.81 -2.28
CA LEU A 186 -16.03 -23.01 -1.52
C LEU A 186 -16.69 -22.08 -0.49
N TYR A 187 -18.01 -22.15 -0.29
CA TYR A 187 -18.73 -21.23 0.62
C TYR A 187 -18.38 -21.44 2.10
N ASP A 188 -18.00 -22.66 2.49
CA ASP A 188 -17.62 -23.06 3.85
C ASP A 188 -16.12 -22.85 4.14
N ALA A 189 -15.35 -22.28 3.20
CA ALA A 189 -13.94 -21.99 3.42
C ALA A 189 -13.77 -20.99 4.57
N ALA A 190 -13.16 -21.45 5.67
CA ALA A 190 -12.97 -20.61 6.87
C ALA A 190 -12.12 -19.38 6.53
N ALA A 191 -12.57 -18.18 6.88
CA ALA A 191 -11.78 -16.97 6.68
C ALA A 191 -10.70 -16.81 7.76
N VAL A 192 -9.58 -16.16 7.39
CA VAL A 192 -8.52 -15.82 8.35
C VAL A 192 -8.85 -14.49 9.04
N THR A 193 -8.84 -14.50 10.38
CA THR A 193 -9.08 -13.29 11.17
C THR A 193 -8.05 -12.20 10.82
N GLY A 194 -8.53 -11.00 10.50
CA GLY A 194 -7.69 -9.88 10.08
C GLY A 194 -7.35 -9.83 8.58
N ALA A 195 -7.70 -10.87 7.81
CA ALA A 195 -7.54 -10.92 6.34
C ALA A 195 -8.82 -11.42 5.63
N THR A 196 -9.99 -11.25 6.26
CA THR A 196 -11.28 -11.77 5.78
C THR A 196 -11.62 -11.31 4.36
N ILE A 197 -11.48 -10.01 4.06
CA ILE A 197 -11.80 -9.44 2.74
C ILE A 197 -10.90 -10.06 1.66
N THR A 198 -9.62 -10.27 1.97
CA THR A 198 -8.66 -10.89 1.07
C THR A 198 -9.02 -12.36 0.81
N CYS A 199 -9.37 -13.13 1.86
CA CYS A 199 -9.87 -14.50 1.73
C CYS A 199 -11.13 -14.59 0.85
N GLU A 200 -12.14 -13.77 1.16
CA GLU A 200 -13.40 -13.72 0.41
C GLU A 200 -13.16 -13.40 -1.06
N ALA A 201 -12.24 -12.47 -1.36
CA ALA A 201 -11.89 -12.14 -2.74
C ALA A 201 -11.18 -13.27 -3.47
N ILE A 202 -10.29 -14.03 -2.82
CA ILE A 202 -9.66 -15.21 -3.42
C ILE A 202 -10.71 -16.28 -3.72
N VAL A 203 -11.57 -16.59 -2.76
CA VAL A 203 -12.67 -17.56 -2.91
C VAL A 203 -13.60 -17.17 -4.05
N ALA A 204 -14.08 -15.93 -4.06
CA ALA A 204 -14.96 -15.42 -5.11
C ALA A 204 -14.27 -15.44 -6.49
N THR A 205 -12.98 -15.10 -6.54
CA THR A 205 -12.18 -15.14 -7.78
C THR A 205 -12.08 -16.56 -8.33
N LEU A 206 -11.81 -17.56 -7.47
CA LEU A 206 -11.73 -18.97 -7.86
C LEU A 206 -13.09 -19.48 -8.37
N GLN A 207 -14.16 -19.29 -7.59
CA GLN A 207 -15.51 -19.74 -7.96
C GLN A 207 -15.98 -19.10 -9.27
N GLN A 208 -15.90 -17.77 -9.37
CA GLN A 208 -16.38 -17.06 -10.56
C GLN A 208 -15.55 -17.43 -11.80
N SER A 209 -14.23 -17.57 -11.65
CA SER A 209 -13.37 -17.91 -12.79
C SER A 209 -13.55 -19.36 -13.23
N GLY A 210 -13.67 -20.30 -12.30
CA GLY A 210 -13.91 -21.71 -12.60
C GLY A 210 -15.24 -21.91 -13.32
N ARG A 211 -16.32 -21.31 -12.81
CA ARG A 211 -17.64 -21.40 -13.44
C ARG A 211 -17.64 -20.83 -14.87
N ARG A 212 -17.13 -19.61 -15.06
CA ARG A 212 -17.07 -18.99 -16.39
C ARG A 212 -16.17 -19.76 -17.34
N PHE A 213 -15.10 -20.39 -16.86
CA PHE A 213 -14.27 -21.27 -17.67
C PHE A 213 -15.07 -22.51 -18.11
N GLY A 214 -15.78 -23.18 -17.20
CA GLY A 214 -16.61 -24.33 -17.53
C GLY A 214 -17.71 -24.02 -18.56
N GLU A 215 -18.42 -22.89 -18.38
CA GLU A 215 -19.52 -22.48 -19.26
C GLU A 215 -19.05 -21.92 -20.61
N GLU A 216 -18.13 -20.93 -20.60
CA GLU A 216 -17.75 -20.19 -21.81
C GLU A 216 -16.63 -20.86 -22.61
N VAL A 217 -15.77 -21.66 -21.97
CA VAL A 217 -14.61 -22.30 -22.64
C VAL A 217 -14.87 -23.77 -22.92
N LEU A 218 -15.38 -24.53 -21.94
CA LEU A 218 -15.64 -25.96 -22.09
C LEU A 218 -17.06 -26.27 -22.61
N GLY A 219 -17.96 -25.29 -22.62
CA GLY A 219 -19.35 -25.48 -23.09
C GLY A 219 -20.20 -26.35 -22.15
N LEU A 220 -19.83 -26.46 -20.88
CA LEU A 220 -20.56 -27.24 -19.89
C LEU A 220 -21.86 -26.52 -19.49
N SER A 221 -22.96 -27.26 -19.39
CA SER A 221 -24.22 -26.77 -18.83
C SER A 221 -24.23 -27.01 -17.32
N LEU A 222 -23.67 -26.07 -16.57
CA LEU A 222 -23.63 -26.15 -15.11
C LEU A 222 -24.99 -25.74 -14.54
N GLU A 223 -25.62 -26.63 -13.76
CA GLU A 223 -26.95 -26.39 -13.18
C GLU A 223 -26.99 -25.07 -12.39
N ALA A 224 -28.05 -24.31 -12.63
CA ALA A 224 -28.27 -22.99 -12.08
C ALA A 224 -28.92 -23.07 -10.68
N GLU A 225 -28.33 -23.81 -9.76
CA GLU A 225 -28.65 -23.65 -8.34
C GLU A 225 -27.35 -23.41 -7.58
N VAL A 226 -26.98 -22.13 -7.46
CA VAL A 226 -27.03 -21.39 -6.19
C VAL A 226 -26.91 -19.89 -6.48
N ARG A 227 -27.96 -19.15 -6.10
CA ARG A 227 -27.97 -17.74 -5.69
C ARG A 227 -26.93 -16.83 -6.37
N ALA A 228 -27.04 -16.68 -7.69
CA ALA A 228 -26.39 -15.62 -8.47
C ALA A 228 -26.71 -14.19 -7.95
N GLU A 229 -27.63 -14.07 -6.99
CA GLU A 229 -27.97 -12.84 -6.30
C GLU A 229 -27.01 -12.45 -5.16
N ARG A 230 -25.82 -13.06 -4.98
CA ARG A 230 -24.87 -12.65 -3.91
C ARG A 230 -23.39 -12.45 -4.22
N ILE A 231 -22.90 -12.69 -5.44
CA ILE A 231 -21.47 -12.43 -5.74
C ILE A 231 -21.23 -10.98 -6.23
N THR A 232 -22.27 -10.26 -6.62
CA THR A 232 -22.26 -8.79 -6.86
C THR A 232 -22.89 -7.98 -5.73
N VAL A 233 -23.16 -8.59 -4.58
CA VAL A 233 -23.92 -7.92 -3.51
C VAL A 233 -23.07 -6.88 -2.82
N ALA A 234 -23.52 -5.63 -2.98
CA ALA A 234 -23.58 -4.65 -1.92
C ALA A 234 -23.96 -5.36 -0.61
N LYS A 235 -22.97 -5.91 0.11
CA LYS A 235 -23.12 -6.32 1.49
C LYS A 235 -23.81 -5.12 2.15
N GLY A 236 -24.93 -5.37 2.81
CA GLY A 236 -25.49 -4.40 3.73
C GLY A 236 -24.36 -3.88 4.62
N ILE A 237 -24.53 -2.66 5.15
CA ILE A 237 -23.51 -1.97 5.93
C ILE A 237 -22.85 -2.96 6.91
N ASP A 238 -21.56 -3.24 6.71
CA ASP A 238 -20.76 -4.13 7.54
C ASP A 238 -20.66 -3.55 8.96
N GLU A 239 -20.49 -4.42 9.96
CA GLU A 239 -20.49 -4.01 11.37
C GLU A 239 -19.43 -2.94 11.65
N GLU A 240 -18.29 -3.06 10.96
CA GLU A 240 -17.17 -2.14 10.97
C GLU A 240 -17.55 -0.76 10.43
N SER A 241 -18.35 -0.70 9.37
CA SER A 241 -18.88 0.54 8.82
C SER A 241 -19.93 1.18 9.71
N ILE A 242 -20.82 0.38 10.29
CA ILE A 242 -21.79 0.87 11.28
C ILE A 242 -21.04 1.50 12.46
N TYR A 243 -20.02 0.81 12.96
CA TYR A 243 -19.16 1.33 14.03
C TYR A 243 -18.46 2.63 13.59
N LEU A 244 -17.83 2.67 12.41
CA LEU A 244 -17.08 3.85 11.97
C LEU A 244 -18.00 5.06 11.76
N LEU A 245 -19.16 4.88 11.13
CA LEU A 245 -20.16 5.94 10.96
C LEU A 245 -20.70 6.42 12.32
N GLY A 246 -21.04 5.49 13.21
CA GLY A 246 -21.47 5.80 14.57
C GLY A 246 -20.39 6.56 15.34
N ALA A 247 -19.14 6.12 15.26
CA ALA A 247 -17.99 6.77 15.89
C ALA A 247 -17.78 8.19 15.34
N ILE A 248 -17.94 8.41 14.04
CA ILE A 248 -17.88 9.76 13.43
C ILE A 248 -18.95 10.67 14.03
N VAL A 249 -20.21 10.21 14.09
CA VAL A 249 -21.31 10.99 14.67
C VAL A 249 -21.02 11.30 16.14
N ILE A 250 -20.65 10.29 16.93
CA ILE A 250 -20.31 10.46 18.36
C ILE A 250 -19.12 11.41 18.53
N ALA A 251 -18.08 11.34 17.68
CA ALA A 251 -16.95 12.24 17.73
C ALA A 251 -17.35 13.70 17.50
N VAL A 252 -18.27 13.97 16.56
CA VAL A 252 -18.81 15.31 16.33
C VAL A 252 -19.63 15.78 17.53
N VAL A 253 -20.52 14.94 18.05
CA VAL A 253 -21.36 15.21 19.24
C VAL A 253 -20.48 15.55 20.46
N ILE A 254 -19.48 14.71 20.75
CA ILE A 254 -18.56 14.90 21.88
C ILE A 254 -17.66 16.12 21.66
N SER A 255 -17.17 16.37 20.43
CA SER A 255 -16.39 17.58 20.16
C SER A 255 -17.20 18.85 20.39
N ARG A 256 -18.51 18.82 20.05
CA ARG A 256 -19.42 19.96 20.14
C ARG A 256 -19.93 20.23 21.55
N TRP A 257 -20.37 19.19 22.25
CA TRP A 257 -21.10 19.29 23.52
C TRP A 257 -20.46 18.50 24.66
N GLY A 258 -19.57 17.55 24.35
CA GLY A 258 -18.92 16.71 25.34
C GLY A 258 -17.85 17.45 26.15
N GLY A 259 -17.60 16.99 27.37
CA GLY A 259 -16.53 17.48 28.23
C GLY A 259 -15.25 16.64 28.15
N ARG A 260 -14.24 17.01 28.96
CA ARG A 260 -12.95 16.30 29.03
C ARG A 260 -13.07 14.80 29.29
N TRP A 261 -14.00 14.40 30.15
CA TRP A 261 -14.19 13.02 30.58
C TRP A 261 -14.83 12.17 29.48
N TRP A 262 -15.93 12.64 28.90
CA TRP A 262 -16.59 11.99 27.76
C TRP A 262 -15.64 11.76 26.60
N ARG A 263 -14.78 12.74 26.31
CA ARG A 263 -13.74 12.59 25.31
C ARG A 263 -12.75 11.48 25.64
N ARG A 264 -12.26 11.39 26.88
CA ARG A 264 -11.31 10.33 27.28
C ARG A 264 -11.93 8.94 27.23
N ILE A 265 -13.18 8.82 27.68
CA ILE A 265 -13.95 7.58 27.56
C ILE A 265 -14.08 7.20 26.09
N PHE A 266 -14.43 8.15 25.22
CA PHE A 266 -14.52 7.90 23.79
C PHE A 266 -13.19 7.47 23.17
N LEU A 267 -12.07 8.09 23.54
CA LEU A 267 -10.75 7.65 23.09
C LEU A 267 -10.43 6.22 23.54
N LEU A 268 -10.84 5.84 24.76
CA LEU A 268 -10.66 4.46 25.24
C LEU A 268 -11.50 3.47 24.43
N VAL A 269 -12.76 3.82 24.14
CA VAL A 269 -13.64 3.02 23.27
C VAL A 269 -13.04 2.89 21.87
N VAL A 270 -12.56 3.99 21.28
CA VAL A 270 -11.90 4.00 19.97
C VAL A 270 -10.64 3.14 19.96
N LEU A 271 -9.87 3.13 21.04
CA LEU A 271 -8.68 2.28 21.16
C LEU A 271 -9.05 0.79 21.23
N LEU A 272 -10.01 0.42 22.09
CA LEU A 272 -10.37 -0.97 22.32
C LEU A 272 -11.18 -1.55 21.17
N LEU A 273 -12.26 -0.88 20.75
CA LEU A 273 -13.13 -1.33 19.67
C LEU A 273 -12.51 -1.02 18.30
N GLY A 274 -12.18 0.25 18.05
CA GLY A 274 -11.66 0.66 16.75
C GLY A 274 -10.25 0.12 16.48
N GLY A 275 -9.38 0.06 17.49
CA GLY A 275 -8.03 -0.48 17.35
C GLY A 275 -7.99 -2.00 17.44
N TRP A 276 -8.29 -2.54 18.62
CA TRP A 276 -8.03 -3.96 18.90
C TRP A 276 -9.08 -4.93 18.34
N TYR A 277 -10.36 -4.54 18.38
CA TYR A 277 -11.44 -5.42 17.94
C TYR A 277 -11.64 -5.37 16.42
N PHE A 278 -11.78 -4.17 15.84
CA PHE A 278 -12.08 -3.99 14.41
C PHE A 278 -10.86 -3.66 13.53
N ASN A 279 -9.70 -3.30 14.11
CA ASN A 279 -8.51 -2.88 13.35
C ASN A 279 -8.79 -1.78 12.30
N LEU A 280 -9.57 -0.78 12.68
CA LEU A 280 -9.99 0.36 11.86
C LEU A 280 -8.98 1.52 11.95
N GLN A 281 -7.85 1.35 11.26
CA GLN A 281 -6.76 2.33 11.26
C GLN A 281 -6.49 2.85 9.84
N TYR A 282 -6.61 4.17 9.65
CA TYR A 282 -6.20 4.85 8.42
C TYR A 282 -4.67 5.02 8.41
N SER A 283 -4.01 4.54 7.36
CA SER A 283 -2.55 4.43 7.19
C SER A 283 -2.07 4.98 5.84
N ALA A 284 -0.78 4.83 5.52
CA ALA A 284 -0.23 5.18 4.21
C ALA A 284 -0.84 4.38 3.05
N GLU A 285 -1.40 3.20 3.33
CA GLU A 285 -1.99 2.34 2.32
C GLU A 285 -3.25 2.94 1.71
N GLN A 286 -4.21 3.42 2.52
CA GLN A 286 -5.43 4.03 1.98
C GLN A 286 -5.13 5.29 1.16
N ILE A 287 -4.04 6.01 1.46
CA ILE A 287 -3.55 7.13 0.67
C ILE A 287 -3.11 6.65 -0.72
N VAL A 288 -2.35 5.55 -0.75
CA VAL A 288 -1.87 4.97 -2.00
C VAL A 288 -3.02 4.39 -2.83
N ILE A 289 -3.98 3.70 -2.23
CA ILE A 289 -5.19 3.21 -2.91
C ILE A 289 -5.96 4.39 -3.53
N LEU A 290 -6.18 5.45 -2.75
CA LEU A 290 -6.86 6.67 -3.20
C LEU A 290 -6.13 7.32 -4.39
N LEU A 291 -4.81 7.50 -4.29
CA LEU A 291 -4.00 8.19 -5.30
C LEU A 291 -3.69 7.32 -6.52
N SER A 292 -3.72 6.00 -6.39
CA SER A 292 -3.57 5.07 -7.52
C SER A 292 -4.85 4.92 -8.36
N GLY A 293 -5.97 5.46 -7.87
CA GLY A 293 -7.27 5.35 -8.54
C GLY A 293 -7.88 3.95 -8.47
N ARG A 294 -7.39 3.11 -7.54
CA ARG A 294 -7.86 1.74 -7.30
C ARG A 294 -8.96 1.73 -6.26
N TYR A 295 -10.01 2.52 -6.49
CA TYR A 295 -11.05 2.70 -5.47
C TYR A 295 -11.71 1.37 -5.10
N PRO A 296 -12.01 1.13 -3.81
CA PRO A 296 -12.86 0.01 -3.43
C PRO A 296 -14.25 0.14 -4.06
N ASN A 297 -14.99 -0.96 -4.06
CA ASN A 297 -16.38 -0.96 -4.54
C ASN A 297 -17.19 0.12 -3.83
N VAL A 298 -17.94 0.91 -4.61
CA VAL A 298 -18.75 2.01 -4.08
C VAL A 298 -19.82 1.42 -3.16
N GLY A 299 -19.82 1.87 -1.90
CA GLY A 299 -20.74 1.37 -0.89
C GLY A 299 -20.38 1.90 0.48
N LEU A 300 -21.13 1.47 1.49
CA LEU A 300 -20.81 1.76 2.90
C LEU A 300 -20.00 0.59 3.47
N THR A 301 -18.92 0.22 2.78
CA THR A 301 -17.96 -0.79 3.23
C THR A 301 -16.85 -0.14 4.06
N GLN A 302 -16.25 -0.88 4.99
CA GLN A 302 -15.17 -0.38 5.84
C GLN A 302 -14.08 0.31 5.02
N ASN A 303 -13.61 -0.38 3.98
CA ASN A 303 -12.50 0.12 3.18
C ASN A 303 -12.90 1.36 2.35
N PHE A 304 -14.14 1.42 1.83
CA PHE A 304 -14.63 2.63 1.16
C PHE A 304 -14.71 3.81 2.12
N LEU A 305 -15.20 3.61 3.34
CA LEU A 305 -15.26 4.65 4.36
C LEU A 305 -13.87 5.10 4.82
N LEU A 306 -12.89 4.20 4.88
CA LEU A 306 -11.51 4.60 5.17
C LEU A 306 -10.90 5.37 3.99
N VAL A 307 -10.95 4.85 2.77
CA VAL A 307 -10.31 5.44 1.58
C VAL A 307 -10.95 6.76 1.16
N ILE A 308 -12.28 6.87 1.21
CA ILE A 308 -13.03 8.05 0.75
C ILE A 308 -13.66 8.81 1.91
N GLY A 309 -14.35 8.10 2.81
CA GLY A 309 -15.11 8.72 3.89
C GLY A 309 -14.24 9.54 4.86
N VAL A 310 -13.09 9.02 5.29
CA VAL A 310 -12.17 9.73 6.21
C VAL A 310 -11.56 10.98 5.55
N PRO A 311 -11.01 10.94 4.32
CA PRO A 311 -10.62 12.15 3.61
C PRO A 311 -11.73 13.18 3.47
N VAL A 312 -12.94 12.77 3.10
CA VAL A 312 -14.11 13.67 3.00
C VAL A 312 -14.44 14.30 4.35
N LEU A 313 -14.50 13.51 5.43
CA LEU A 313 -14.69 13.99 6.79
C LEU A 313 -13.65 15.08 7.14
N VAL A 314 -12.39 14.84 6.78
CA VAL A 314 -11.30 15.76 7.08
C VAL A 314 -11.35 17.02 6.22
N ILE A 315 -11.69 16.90 4.94
CA ILE A 315 -11.94 18.05 4.05
C ILE A 315 -13.08 18.91 4.57
N LEU A 316 -14.09 18.32 5.21
CA LEU A 316 -15.26 19.05 5.71
C LEU A 316 -15.03 19.70 7.08
N LEU A 317 -14.57 18.92 8.07
CA LEU A 317 -14.52 19.30 9.48
C LEU A 317 -13.10 19.59 10.01
N GLY A 318 -12.08 19.44 9.16
CA GLY A 318 -10.68 19.47 9.56
C GLY A 318 -10.24 18.11 10.09
N ASN A 319 -9.02 18.01 10.64
CA ASN A 319 -8.41 16.72 10.98
C ASN A 319 -8.97 16.08 12.28
N LEU A 320 -10.30 15.95 12.36
CA LEU A 320 -11.07 15.34 13.44
C LEU A 320 -10.74 13.86 13.59
N TYR A 321 -10.44 13.18 12.48
CA TYR A 321 -10.02 11.77 12.50
C TYR A 321 -8.81 11.56 13.41
N CYS A 322 -7.71 12.27 13.17
CA CYS A 322 -6.54 12.17 14.04
C CYS A 322 -6.87 12.56 15.49
N GLY A 323 -7.75 13.52 15.72
CA GLY A 323 -8.10 14.01 17.06
C GLY A 323 -8.94 13.04 17.90
N TYR A 324 -9.89 12.35 17.29
CA TYR A 324 -10.95 11.60 17.98
C TYR A 324 -11.09 10.13 17.52
N LEU A 325 -10.89 9.84 16.24
CA LEU A 325 -11.25 8.54 15.65
C LEU A 325 -10.04 7.61 15.44
N CYS A 326 -8.83 8.15 15.38
CA CYS A 326 -7.62 7.38 15.14
C CYS A 326 -7.24 6.54 16.38
N PRO A 327 -7.28 5.19 16.31
CA PRO A 327 -6.93 4.33 17.44
C PRO A 327 -5.49 4.54 17.93
N PHE A 328 -4.52 4.68 17.01
CA PHE A 328 -3.12 4.95 17.38
C PHE A 328 -2.92 6.35 18.01
N GLY A 329 -3.74 7.33 17.62
CA GLY A 329 -3.76 8.65 18.23
C GLY A 329 -4.36 8.62 19.64
N ALA A 330 -5.41 7.84 19.84
CA ALA A 330 -6.02 7.58 21.13
C ALA A 330 -5.04 6.88 22.08
N LEU A 331 -4.33 5.84 21.60
CA LEU A 331 -3.29 5.13 22.35
C LEU A 331 -2.25 6.09 22.93
N GLN A 332 -1.64 6.91 22.06
CA GLN A 332 -0.58 7.84 22.48
C GLN A 332 -1.07 8.88 23.49
N GLU A 333 -2.34 9.28 23.41
CA GLU A 333 -2.90 10.23 24.35
C GLU A 333 -3.33 9.60 25.67
N LEU A 334 -3.91 8.41 25.66
CA LEU A 334 -4.23 7.68 26.87
C LEU A 334 -2.95 7.28 27.61
N ALA A 335 -1.92 6.81 26.90
CA ALA A 335 -0.61 6.52 27.49
C ALA A 335 -0.01 7.74 28.19
N ASP A 336 -0.15 8.94 27.61
CA ASP A 336 0.28 10.19 28.21
C ASP A 336 -0.46 10.51 29.53
N ILE A 337 -1.77 10.23 29.60
CA ILE A 337 -2.58 10.41 30.80
C ILE A 337 -2.18 9.41 31.90
N LEU A 338 -2.00 8.14 31.55
CA LEU A 338 -1.71 7.06 32.50
C LEU A 338 -0.28 7.14 33.09
N ILE A 339 0.72 7.45 32.25
CA ILE A 339 2.13 7.23 32.63
C ILE A 339 2.78 8.48 33.23
N LEU A 340 2.40 9.69 32.78
CA LEU A 340 3.25 10.88 32.99
C LEU A 340 2.52 12.17 33.35
N GLY A 341 1.38 12.07 34.03
CA GLY A 341 0.51 13.20 34.42
C GLY A 341 1.15 14.44 35.09
N ARG A 342 2.47 14.47 35.37
CA ARG A 342 3.19 15.65 35.89
C ARG A 342 4.65 15.88 35.40
N ARG A 343 5.26 15.06 34.52
CA ARG A 343 6.70 15.22 34.12
C ARG A 343 6.91 15.26 32.61
N LYS A 344 6.21 16.16 31.91
CA LYS A 344 6.43 16.38 30.47
C LYS A 344 7.66 17.24 30.22
N VAL A 345 8.41 16.90 29.16
CA VAL A 345 9.52 17.74 28.71
C VAL A 345 8.98 18.87 27.85
N LYS A 346 9.05 20.11 28.36
CA LYS A 346 8.69 21.30 27.59
C LYS A 346 9.81 21.62 26.59
N VAL A 347 9.53 21.46 25.30
CA VAL A 347 10.41 21.86 24.20
C VAL A 347 9.97 23.23 23.68
N ARG A 348 10.91 24.05 23.17
CA ARG A 348 10.54 25.34 22.57
C ARG A 348 9.69 25.16 21.32
N ILE A 349 8.76 26.08 21.10
CA ILE A 349 7.76 26.03 20.02
C ILE A 349 8.41 26.02 18.63
N GLU A 350 9.54 26.70 18.44
CA GLU A 350 10.21 26.80 17.13
C GLU A 350 10.75 25.44 16.66
N PHE A 351 11.44 24.69 17.54
CA PHE A 351 11.91 23.33 17.22
C PHE A 351 10.75 22.39 16.96
N MET A 352 9.71 22.57 17.76
CA MET A 352 8.45 21.87 17.71
C MET A 352 7.68 22.08 16.39
N GLN A 353 7.94 23.17 15.65
CA GLN A 353 7.42 23.42 14.31
C GLN A 353 8.32 22.81 13.22
N ILE A 354 9.65 22.93 13.36
CA ILE A 354 10.61 22.34 12.40
C ILE A 354 10.46 20.81 12.37
N ALA A 355 10.43 20.15 13.52
CA ALA A 355 10.32 18.69 13.58
C ALA A 355 9.03 18.14 12.95
N ARG A 356 7.95 18.95 12.86
CA ARG A 356 6.69 18.54 12.18
C ARG A 356 6.86 18.37 10.69
N PHE A 357 7.89 18.95 10.07
CA PHE A 357 8.19 18.67 8.67
C PHE A 357 8.55 17.20 8.42
N GLY A 358 9.00 16.47 9.46
CA GLY A 358 9.34 15.04 9.36
C GLY A 358 8.21 14.18 8.79
N LYS A 359 6.96 14.39 9.20
CA LYS A 359 5.82 13.61 8.69
C LYS A 359 5.52 13.89 7.22
N TYR A 360 5.78 15.10 6.73
CA TYR A 360 5.61 15.44 5.32
C TYR A 360 6.74 14.86 4.47
N LEU A 361 7.97 14.83 5.00
CA LEU A 361 9.09 14.10 4.37
C LEU A 361 8.80 12.60 4.32
N MET A 362 8.28 12.02 5.41
CA MET A 362 7.87 10.61 5.44
C MET A 362 6.83 10.30 4.37
N LEU A 363 5.77 11.13 4.29
CA LEU A 363 4.74 11.00 3.25
C LEU A 363 5.35 11.08 1.85
N LEU A 364 6.24 12.05 1.60
CA LEU A 364 6.90 12.22 0.31
C LEU A 364 7.72 10.98 -0.08
N PHE A 365 8.53 10.43 0.84
CA PHE A 365 9.35 9.27 0.56
C PHE A 365 8.53 8.00 0.33
N LEU A 366 7.51 7.73 1.16
CA LEU A 366 6.66 6.55 0.99
C LEU A 366 5.88 6.59 -0.32
N LEU A 367 5.24 7.71 -0.65
CA LEU A 367 4.55 7.86 -1.94
C LEU A 367 5.53 7.82 -3.10
N GLY A 368 6.67 8.50 -2.99
CA GLY A 368 7.71 8.51 -4.03
C GLY A 368 8.19 7.10 -4.37
N PHE A 369 8.60 6.32 -3.38
CA PHE A 369 9.06 4.95 -3.58
C PHE A 369 7.94 4.03 -4.08
N TYR A 370 6.72 4.16 -3.55
CA TYR A 370 5.59 3.38 -4.05
C TYR A 370 5.31 3.67 -5.53
N PHE A 371 5.11 4.93 -5.91
CA PHE A 371 4.75 5.24 -7.30
C PHE A 371 5.90 5.00 -8.29
N LEU A 372 7.15 4.99 -7.83
CA LEU A 372 8.29 4.59 -8.65
C LEU A 372 8.44 3.06 -8.80
N SER A 373 7.96 2.24 -7.85
CA SER A 373 8.07 0.77 -7.88
C SER A 373 6.80 0.04 -8.29
N GLY A 374 5.63 0.60 -7.99
CA GLY A 374 4.34 -0.05 -8.09
C GLY A 374 4.04 -1.08 -6.99
N ASP A 375 4.87 -1.15 -5.94
CA ASP A 375 4.83 -2.24 -4.96
C ASP A 375 4.46 -1.77 -3.54
N LEU A 376 3.42 -2.39 -2.97
CA LEU A 376 2.90 -2.06 -1.63
C LEU A 376 3.84 -2.47 -0.49
N ALA A 377 4.80 -3.36 -0.70
CA ALA A 377 5.79 -3.75 0.31
C ALA A 377 6.68 -2.57 0.76
N VAL A 378 6.79 -1.55 -0.07
CA VAL A 378 7.44 -0.28 0.29
C VAL A 378 6.76 0.41 1.47
N LEU A 379 5.47 0.15 1.70
CA LEU A 379 4.68 0.76 2.78
C LEU A 379 4.75 -0.01 4.11
N GLU A 380 5.27 -1.24 4.13
CA GLU A 380 5.37 -2.07 5.33
C GLU A 380 6.01 -1.39 6.55
N PRO A 381 7.00 -0.47 6.39
CA PRO A 381 7.56 0.26 7.53
C PRO A 381 6.54 1.16 8.25
N ASP A 382 5.39 1.47 7.65
CA ASP A 382 4.32 2.22 8.33
C ASP A 382 3.69 1.38 9.45
N ILE A 383 4.04 1.73 10.69
CA ILE A 383 3.56 1.07 11.90
C ILE A 383 2.03 1.07 12.01
N LEU A 384 1.33 2.01 11.34
CA LEU A 384 -0.14 2.07 11.39
C LEU A 384 -0.79 0.87 10.68
N ILE A 385 -0.10 0.21 9.76
CA ILE A 385 -0.59 -1.00 9.08
C ILE A 385 -0.47 -2.21 10.00
N THR A 386 0.66 -2.35 10.70
CA THR A 386 1.04 -3.59 11.38
C THR A 386 0.73 -3.62 12.87
N PHE A 387 0.59 -2.46 13.53
CA PHE A 387 0.49 -2.39 14.99
C PHE A 387 -0.74 -3.11 15.54
N PHE A 388 -1.94 -2.77 15.05
CA PHE A 388 -3.20 -3.39 15.51
C PHE A 388 -3.49 -4.72 14.80
N GLY A 389 -2.84 -5.00 13.66
CA GLY A 389 -2.95 -6.28 12.96
C GLY A 389 -2.19 -7.44 13.61
N GLY A 390 -1.42 -7.19 14.68
CA GLY A 390 -0.70 -8.23 15.43
C GLY A 390 0.50 -8.85 14.70
N VAL A 391 0.87 -8.33 13.52
CA VAL A 391 1.96 -8.88 12.69
C VAL A 391 3.29 -8.20 13.04
N TRP A 392 3.85 -8.54 14.20
CA TRP A 392 5.06 -7.90 14.76
C TRP A 392 6.34 -8.73 14.51
N ARG A 393 6.54 -9.27 13.31
CA ARG A 393 7.75 -10.06 12.98
C ARG A 393 8.90 -9.18 12.45
N ASP A 394 10.13 -9.68 12.60
CA ASP A 394 11.37 -9.18 11.97
C ASP A 394 11.81 -7.74 12.32
N TYR A 395 12.31 -7.01 11.31
CA TYR A 395 12.92 -5.69 11.38
C TYR A 395 11.95 -4.58 11.84
N ARG A 396 10.64 -4.86 11.87
CA ARG A 396 9.58 -3.91 12.23
C ARG A 396 9.72 -3.40 13.67
N TRP A 397 10.35 -4.18 14.57
CA TRP A 397 10.67 -3.75 15.94
C TRP A 397 11.61 -2.54 16.02
N TYR A 398 12.51 -2.38 15.05
CA TYR A 398 13.44 -1.24 15.02
C TYR A 398 12.73 0.10 14.79
N VAL A 399 11.52 0.10 14.23
CA VAL A 399 10.68 1.30 14.08
C VAL A 399 9.68 1.40 15.24
N LEU A 400 9.06 0.29 15.62
CA LEU A 400 8.02 0.27 16.64
C LEU A 400 8.54 0.69 18.03
N VAL A 401 9.64 0.12 18.51
CA VAL A 401 10.15 0.38 19.87
C VAL A 401 10.51 1.86 20.08
N PRO A 402 11.27 2.52 19.17
CA PRO A 402 11.57 3.94 19.33
C PRO A 402 10.32 4.82 19.30
N VAL A 403 9.30 4.46 18.51
CA VAL A 403 8.03 5.21 18.46
C VAL A 403 7.23 5.05 19.75
N LEU A 404 7.12 3.83 20.28
CA LEU A 404 6.45 3.58 21.55
C LEU A 404 7.21 4.20 22.73
N ALA A 405 8.55 4.19 22.71
CA ALA A 405 9.35 4.86 23.73
C ALA A 405 9.18 6.39 23.68
N SER A 406 9.12 6.96 22.48
CA SER A 406 8.97 8.40 22.30
C SER A 406 7.58 8.92 22.64
N MET A 407 6.51 8.13 22.51
CA MET A 407 5.19 8.55 23.01
C MET A 407 5.12 8.67 24.54
N LEU A 408 6.01 8.00 25.27
CA LEU A 408 6.15 8.22 26.72
C LEU A 408 6.68 9.63 26.99
N LEU A 409 7.63 10.10 26.19
CA LEU A 409 8.28 11.39 26.40
C LEU A 409 7.48 12.57 25.83
N PHE A 410 6.73 12.33 24.75
CA PHE A 410 5.98 13.36 24.03
C PHE A 410 4.57 12.90 23.70
N THR A 411 3.59 13.71 24.09
CA THR A 411 2.20 13.45 23.75
C THR A 411 2.01 13.45 22.23
N ARG A 412 1.45 12.36 21.69
CA ARG A 412 1.15 12.17 20.26
C ARG A 412 2.39 12.36 19.36
N PHE A 413 3.55 11.86 19.78
CA PHE A 413 4.81 11.95 19.04
C PHE A 413 4.68 11.56 17.56
N TRP A 414 4.16 10.37 17.29
CA TRP A 414 4.04 9.84 15.92
C TRP A 414 3.15 10.71 15.05
N CYS A 415 1.93 11.00 15.52
CA CYS A 415 0.95 11.81 14.79
C CYS A 415 1.48 13.21 14.45
N ARG A 416 2.41 13.71 15.26
CA ARG A 416 2.96 15.05 15.15
C ARG A 416 4.16 15.13 14.21
N TYR A 417 5.07 14.16 14.27
CA TYR A 417 6.39 14.29 13.66
C TYR A 417 6.71 13.24 12.59
N LEU A 418 6.02 12.10 12.55
CA LEU A 418 6.39 10.98 11.69
C LEU A 418 5.25 10.41 10.85
N CYS A 419 3.99 10.57 11.28
CA CYS A 419 2.83 9.91 10.69
C CYS A 419 2.51 10.40 9.26
N PRO A 420 2.70 9.57 8.21
CA PRO A 420 2.40 9.95 6.83
C PRO A 420 0.90 10.17 6.61
N ALA A 421 0.05 9.32 7.18
CA ALA A 421 -1.40 9.51 7.21
C ALA A 421 -1.82 10.85 7.84
N GLY A 422 -1.20 11.21 8.96
CA GLY A 422 -1.45 12.48 9.64
C GLY A 422 -0.99 13.69 8.83
N ALA A 423 0.08 13.55 8.04
CA ALA A 423 0.53 14.59 7.10
C ALA A 423 -0.47 14.76 5.95
N PHE A 424 -0.90 13.68 5.33
CA PHE A 424 -1.88 13.70 4.25
C PHE A 424 -3.22 14.32 4.68
N LEU A 425 -3.77 13.86 5.81
CA LEU A 425 -5.01 14.41 6.37
C LEU A 425 -4.85 15.89 6.80
N ALA A 426 -3.66 16.30 7.29
CA ALA A 426 -3.40 17.71 7.58
C ALA A 426 -3.44 18.59 6.32
N LEU A 427 -2.95 18.12 5.18
CA LEU A 427 -3.03 18.83 3.89
C LEU A 427 -4.49 19.01 3.46
N LEU A 428 -5.31 17.95 3.56
CA LEU A 428 -6.73 17.99 3.22
C LEU A 428 -7.54 18.90 4.16
N GLY A 429 -7.22 18.88 5.45
CA GLY A 429 -7.92 19.64 6.48
C GLY A 429 -7.84 21.17 6.33
N ARG A 430 -7.00 21.69 5.42
CA ARG A 430 -6.93 23.13 5.12
C ARG A 430 -8.24 23.70 4.59
N TRP A 431 -9.00 22.90 3.85
CA TRP A 431 -10.19 23.37 3.13
C TRP A 431 -11.40 23.50 4.05
N SER A 432 -11.50 22.65 5.08
CA SER A 432 -12.52 22.56 6.14
C SER A 432 -13.59 23.67 6.23
N PRO A 433 -14.55 23.73 5.29
CA PRO A 433 -15.56 24.80 5.25
C PRO A 433 -16.56 24.67 6.40
N LEU A 434 -16.78 23.43 6.87
CA LEU A 434 -17.67 23.14 7.99
C LEU A 434 -16.94 23.19 9.35
N ARG A 435 -15.66 23.60 9.40
CA ARG A 435 -14.93 23.78 10.67
C ARG A 435 -15.62 24.77 11.61
N ARG A 436 -16.38 25.73 11.07
CA ARG A 436 -17.22 26.67 11.82
C ARG A 436 -18.29 25.98 12.70
N LEU A 437 -18.67 24.75 12.35
CA LEU A 437 -19.61 23.96 13.14
C LEU A 437 -18.95 23.39 14.40
N LEU A 438 -17.62 23.26 14.43
CA LEU A 438 -16.89 22.81 15.60
C LEU A 438 -16.57 23.98 16.53
N PRO A 439 -16.44 23.76 17.85
CA PRO A 439 -16.11 24.84 18.77
C PRO A 439 -14.73 25.44 18.49
N ALA A 440 -14.61 26.76 18.68
CA ALA A 440 -13.38 27.49 18.50
C ALA A 440 -12.25 26.93 19.37
N LYS A 441 -11.08 26.71 18.76
CA LYS A 441 -9.90 26.21 19.45
C LYS A 441 -9.15 27.38 20.11
N LYS A 442 -8.60 27.15 21.31
CA LYS A 442 -7.76 28.12 22.03
C LYS A 442 -6.28 27.91 21.69
N TYR A 443 -5.82 28.42 20.56
CA TYR A 443 -4.45 28.17 20.06
C TYR A 443 -3.35 28.66 21.00
N SER A 444 -3.58 29.78 21.70
CA SER A 444 -2.67 30.27 22.75
C SER A 444 -2.44 29.26 23.88
N GLN A 445 -3.32 28.28 24.03
CA GLN A 445 -3.29 27.24 25.04
C GLN A 445 -2.96 25.85 24.47
N CYS A 446 -2.50 25.78 23.22
CA CYS A 446 -2.19 24.51 22.57
C CYS A 446 -0.83 23.96 23.03
N ASP A 447 -0.87 22.88 23.81
CA ASP A 447 0.32 22.17 24.26
C ASP A 447 1.03 21.37 23.14
N LEU A 448 0.37 21.19 22.00
CA LEU A 448 0.98 20.65 20.78
C LEU A 448 1.75 21.72 19.98
N GLY A 449 1.71 22.98 20.41
CA GLY A 449 2.44 24.11 19.82
C GLY A 449 1.80 24.70 18.56
N VAL A 450 0.50 24.49 18.33
CA VAL A 450 -0.21 25.12 17.20
C VAL A 450 -0.62 26.53 17.60
N ILE A 451 -0.10 27.54 16.91
CA ILE A 451 -0.24 28.94 17.33
C ILE A 451 -1.40 29.69 16.66
N SER A 452 -1.90 29.21 15.52
CA SER A 452 -2.98 29.87 14.78
C SER A 452 -3.90 28.89 14.06
N ALA A 453 -5.06 29.38 13.63
CA ALA A 453 -6.00 28.61 12.81
C ALA A 453 -5.50 28.31 11.39
N SER A 454 -4.53 29.10 10.90
CA SER A 454 -3.96 28.97 9.56
C SER A 454 -2.91 27.87 9.44
N GLU A 455 -2.38 27.37 10.57
CA GLU A 455 -1.47 26.22 10.59
C GLU A 455 -2.20 24.92 10.23
N LEU A 456 -1.61 24.17 9.30
CA LEU A 456 -2.11 22.87 8.81
C LEU A 456 -2.10 21.78 9.89
N ASP A 457 -1.24 21.91 10.89
CA ASP A 457 -0.94 20.84 11.86
C ASP A 457 -1.99 20.67 12.97
N CYS A 458 -3.07 21.45 12.96
CA CYS A 458 -4.15 21.30 13.94
C CYS A 458 -4.91 19.97 13.73
N ILE A 459 -4.66 18.99 14.60
CA ILE A 459 -5.34 17.68 14.61
C ILE A 459 -6.71 17.70 15.31
N CYS A 460 -7.30 18.88 15.54
CA CYS A 460 -8.62 19.04 16.16
C CYS A 460 -8.86 18.27 17.48
N CYS A 461 -7.83 17.96 18.26
CA CYS A 461 -7.93 17.11 19.46
C CYS A 461 -8.62 17.74 20.68
N ASP A 462 -8.99 19.02 20.67
CA ASP A 462 -9.68 19.72 21.79
C ASP A 462 -8.95 19.76 23.15
N ARG A 463 -7.69 19.30 23.23
CA ARG A 463 -6.88 19.39 24.45
C ARG A 463 -6.68 20.84 24.90
N CYS A 464 -6.54 21.77 23.96
CA CYS A 464 -6.46 23.21 24.24
C CYS A 464 -7.76 23.82 24.82
N ARG A 465 -8.90 23.10 24.75
CA ARG A 465 -10.17 23.54 25.35
C ARG A 465 -10.39 22.94 26.73
N TYR A 466 -9.92 21.72 26.96
CA TYR A 466 -10.30 20.90 28.12
C TYR A 466 -9.17 20.63 29.11
N GLU A 467 -7.92 20.64 28.65
CA GLU A 467 -6.75 20.14 29.39
C GLU A 467 -5.68 21.20 29.59
N SER A 468 -5.88 22.42 29.07
CA SER A 468 -4.93 23.52 29.16
C SER A 468 -4.86 24.16 30.55
N SER A 469 -4.45 23.38 31.53
CA SER A 469 -4.07 23.85 32.86
C SER A 469 -2.55 23.76 33.04
N THR A 470 -1.71 24.37 32.17
CA THR A 470 -0.25 24.53 32.42
C THR A 470 0.43 25.55 31.48
N LEU A 471 -0.12 26.75 31.29
CA LEU A 471 0.69 27.91 30.86
C LEU A 471 0.89 28.95 31.97
N ALA A 472 0.29 28.72 33.14
CA ALA A 472 0.39 29.62 34.30
C ALA A 472 1.50 29.22 35.30
N GLU A 473 2.52 28.47 34.87
CA GLU A 473 3.74 28.35 35.67
C GLU A 473 4.86 29.17 35.00
N PRO A 474 5.40 30.18 35.71
CA PRO A 474 6.47 31.01 35.18
C PRO A 474 7.67 30.15 34.81
N GLU A 475 8.37 30.54 33.75
CA GLU A 475 9.54 29.88 33.20
C GLU A 475 10.52 29.41 34.30
N ARG A 476 10.41 28.14 34.69
CA ARG A 476 11.45 27.51 35.51
C ARG A 476 12.66 27.37 34.60
N LYS A 477 13.66 28.25 34.75
CA LYS A 477 14.91 28.32 33.97
C LYS A 477 15.29 26.95 33.42
N LEU A 478 15.06 26.75 32.11
CA LEU A 478 15.37 25.51 31.42
C LEU A 478 16.88 25.24 31.50
N ARG A 479 17.26 24.17 32.21
CA ARG A 479 18.65 23.70 32.34
C ARG A 479 19.24 23.33 30.96
N PRO A 480 20.58 23.29 30.80
CA PRO A 480 21.28 22.79 29.61
C PRO A 480 20.76 21.43 29.09
N ALA A 481 20.14 20.63 29.97
CA ALA A 481 19.38 19.42 29.64
C ALA A 481 18.36 19.60 28.49
N VAL A 482 17.67 20.74 28.36
CA VAL A 482 16.67 20.93 27.29
C VAL A 482 17.31 21.09 25.92
N ARG A 483 18.53 21.65 25.85
CA ARG A 483 19.27 21.77 24.59
C ARG A 483 19.75 20.40 24.11
N THR A 484 20.28 19.59 25.03
CA THR A 484 20.66 18.19 24.74
C THR A 484 19.44 17.37 24.33
N PHE A 485 18.31 17.56 25.00
CA PHE A 485 17.08 16.82 24.73
C PHE A 485 16.40 17.19 23.41
N SER A 486 16.37 18.47 23.04
CA SER A 486 15.89 18.90 21.71
C SER A 486 16.73 18.30 20.58
N ARG A 487 18.05 18.19 20.77
CA ARG A 487 18.94 17.51 19.83
C ARG A 487 18.61 16.01 19.74
N LEU A 488 18.41 15.34 20.87
CA LEU A 488 18.01 13.92 20.88
C LEU A 488 16.68 13.70 20.14
N LEU A 489 15.71 14.59 20.29
CA LEU A 489 14.44 14.50 19.57
C LEU A 489 14.58 14.63 18.06
N MET A 490 15.37 15.61 17.60
CA MET A 490 15.64 15.80 16.17
C MET A 490 16.43 14.63 15.60
N VAL A 491 17.45 14.14 16.32
CA VAL A 491 18.21 12.97 15.93
C VAL A 491 17.29 11.75 15.85
N LEU A 492 16.45 11.51 16.86
CA LEU A 492 15.51 10.39 16.85
C LEU A 492 14.54 10.46 15.68
N THR A 493 13.91 11.62 15.45
CA THR A 493 12.98 11.83 14.33
C THR A 493 13.68 11.60 13.00
N PHE A 494 14.87 12.17 12.82
CA PHE A 494 15.67 12.00 11.60
C PHE A 494 16.15 10.56 11.40
N SER A 495 16.61 9.90 12.46
CA SER A 495 17.01 8.49 12.44
C SER A 495 15.85 7.58 12.06
N VAL A 496 14.65 7.79 12.61
CA VAL A 496 13.47 6.99 12.24
C VAL A 496 13.08 7.25 10.78
N VAL A 497 13.08 8.51 10.33
CA VAL A 497 12.85 8.84 8.92
C VAL A 497 13.86 8.15 8.01
N LEU A 498 15.15 8.19 8.35
CA LEU A 498 16.21 7.53 7.57
C LEU A 498 16.09 6.01 7.59
N LEU A 499 15.73 5.40 8.72
CA LEU A 499 15.53 3.95 8.82
C LEU A 499 14.33 3.50 7.98
N MET A 500 13.22 4.23 8.03
CA MET A 500 12.04 3.95 7.21
C MET A 500 12.33 4.18 5.72
N ALA A 501 12.99 5.28 5.36
CA ALA A 501 13.41 5.53 3.98
C ALA A 501 14.46 4.50 3.50
N GLY A 502 15.36 4.05 4.39
CA GLY A 502 16.36 3.03 4.11
C GLY A 502 15.76 1.65 3.89
N SER A 503 14.80 1.24 4.71
CA SER A 503 14.06 -0.02 4.52
C SER A 503 13.21 0.04 3.24
N SER A 504 12.43 1.09 3.07
CA SER A 504 11.63 1.33 1.85
C SER A 504 12.50 1.31 0.59
N SER A 505 13.68 1.97 0.62
CA SER A 505 14.60 2.00 -0.51
C SER A 505 15.28 0.65 -0.77
N ARG A 506 15.57 -0.16 0.26
CA ARG A 506 16.05 -1.55 0.08
C ARG A 506 15.00 -2.41 -0.61
N THR A 507 13.76 -2.38 -0.13
CA THR A 507 12.63 -3.10 -0.74
C THR A 507 12.44 -2.65 -2.19
N PHE A 508 12.45 -1.33 -2.42
CA PHE A 508 12.40 -0.72 -3.74
C PHE A 508 13.52 -1.22 -4.66
N VAL A 509 14.78 -1.19 -4.20
CA VAL A 509 15.94 -1.63 -5.00
C VAL A 509 15.87 -3.13 -5.28
N GLN A 510 15.51 -3.97 -4.31
CA GLN A 510 15.39 -5.42 -4.53
C GLN A 510 14.36 -5.72 -5.62
N LYS A 511 13.19 -5.09 -5.54
CA LYS A 511 12.08 -5.37 -6.46
C LYS A 511 12.22 -4.71 -7.83
N ILE A 512 12.96 -3.61 -7.96
CA ILE A 512 13.25 -2.98 -9.26
C ILE A 512 14.51 -3.56 -9.92
N ARG A 513 15.53 -3.95 -9.13
CA ARG A 513 16.78 -4.48 -9.68
C ARG A 513 16.61 -5.86 -10.32
N GLN A 514 15.68 -6.67 -9.84
CA GLN A 514 15.36 -7.96 -10.46
C GLN A 514 14.87 -7.84 -11.92
N PRO A 515 13.85 -7.02 -12.24
CA PRO A 515 13.41 -6.83 -13.62
C PRO A 515 14.42 -6.01 -14.46
N LEU A 516 15.08 -5.00 -13.88
CA LEU A 516 16.05 -4.18 -14.64
C LEU A 516 17.33 -4.95 -14.97
N GLY A 517 17.77 -5.83 -14.08
CA GLY A 517 18.90 -6.73 -14.30
C GLY A 517 18.65 -7.71 -15.44
N ALA A 518 17.44 -8.27 -15.54
CA ALA A 518 17.03 -9.15 -16.63
C ALA A 518 16.85 -8.41 -17.97
N VAL A 519 16.38 -7.15 -17.94
CA VAL A 519 16.18 -6.34 -19.15
C VAL A 519 17.49 -5.75 -19.69
N LEU A 520 18.41 -5.32 -18.82
CA LEU A 520 19.71 -4.76 -19.23
C LEU A 520 20.72 -5.83 -19.66
N SER A 521 20.56 -7.07 -19.21
CA SER A 521 21.44 -8.17 -19.62
C SER A 521 21.06 -8.79 -20.97
N GLY A 522 19.97 -8.36 -21.63
CA GLY A 522 19.58 -8.88 -22.95
C GLY A 522 19.51 -10.41 -23.02
N GLY A 523 19.30 -11.06 -21.87
CA GLY A 523 19.63 -12.46 -21.66
C GLY A 523 18.40 -13.27 -21.26
N SER A 524 18.16 -14.31 -22.03
CA SER A 524 17.27 -15.42 -21.73
C SER A 524 17.35 -15.90 -20.27
N ASN A 525 16.18 -16.13 -19.68
CA ASN A 525 15.86 -17.02 -18.57
C ASN A 525 16.65 -16.92 -17.24
N PRO A 526 15.96 -16.83 -16.09
CA PRO A 526 16.56 -16.96 -14.76
C PRO A 526 17.00 -18.40 -14.39
N ALA A 527 17.10 -19.30 -15.38
CA ALA A 527 17.65 -20.65 -15.22
C ALA A 527 19.15 -20.73 -15.58
N ALA A 528 19.75 -19.67 -16.10
CA ALA A 528 21.20 -19.58 -16.20
C ALA A 528 21.75 -19.26 -14.81
N GLY A 529 22.28 -20.28 -14.11
CA GLY A 529 23.07 -20.08 -12.91
C GLY A 529 24.14 -19.02 -13.14
N GLU A 530 24.58 -18.36 -12.06
CA GLU A 530 25.68 -17.37 -12.14
C GLU A 530 26.80 -17.91 -13.05
N PRO A 531 27.34 -17.10 -13.98
CA PRO A 531 28.46 -17.53 -14.80
C PRO A 531 29.58 -17.95 -13.85
N ARG A 532 29.78 -19.26 -13.72
CA ARG A 532 30.92 -19.81 -13.01
C ARG A 532 32.13 -19.59 -13.89
N ASP A 533 33.17 -19.01 -13.33
CA ASP A 533 34.49 -19.03 -13.95
C ASP A 533 34.85 -20.49 -14.22
N VAL A 534 34.95 -20.82 -15.50
CA VAL A 534 35.34 -22.15 -15.94
C VAL A 534 36.86 -22.22 -15.84
N ASP A 535 37.37 -23.05 -14.94
CA ASP A 535 38.81 -23.33 -14.85
C ASP A 535 39.26 -24.11 -16.10
N ILE A 536 39.73 -23.36 -17.10
CA ILE A 536 40.19 -23.89 -18.38
C ILE A 536 41.37 -24.85 -18.20
N ASP A 537 42.20 -24.64 -17.19
CA ASP A 537 43.36 -25.51 -16.93
C ASP A 537 42.95 -26.83 -16.27
N HIS A 538 41.86 -26.83 -15.51
CA HIS A 538 41.22 -28.07 -15.06
C HIS A 538 40.61 -28.85 -16.22
N LEU A 539 39.86 -28.19 -17.11
CA LEU A 539 39.27 -28.84 -18.29
C LEU A 539 40.32 -29.42 -19.23
N ARG A 540 41.42 -28.68 -19.49
CA ARG A 540 42.54 -29.20 -20.30
C ARG A 540 43.17 -30.44 -19.69
N ARG A 541 43.35 -30.47 -18.37
CA ARG A 541 43.88 -31.66 -17.68
C ARG A 541 42.94 -32.86 -17.84
N LEU A 542 41.64 -32.66 -17.71
CA LEU A 542 40.64 -33.72 -17.91
C LEU A 542 40.59 -34.23 -19.36
N ILE A 543 40.75 -33.34 -20.35
CA ILE A 543 40.89 -33.74 -21.77
C ILE A 543 42.17 -34.56 -21.98
N GLN A 544 43.31 -34.09 -21.46
CA GLN A 544 44.59 -34.81 -21.56
C GLN A 544 44.59 -36.17 -20.87
N GLN A 545 43.80 -36.32 -19.80
CA GLN A 545 43.61 -37.57 -19.07
C GLN A 545 42.56 -38.50 -19.71
N GLY A 546 41.94 -38.10 -20.82
CA GLY A 546 40.91 -38.89 -21.51
C GLY A 546 39.57 -38.95 -20.78
N HIS A 547 39.36 -38.10 -19.77
CA HIS A 547 38.09 -38.00 -19.03
C HIS A 547 37.07 -37.07 -19.71
N LEU A 548 37.51 -36.23 -20.64
CA LEU A 548 36.66 -35.40 -21.49
C LEU A 548 37.07 -35.53 -22.96
N SER A 549 36.08 -35.59 -23.86
CA SER A 549 36.30 -35.62 -25.31
C SER A 549 36.70 -34.23 -25.82
N ASP A 550 37.66 -34.18 -26.74
CA ASP A 550 38.09 -32.99 -27.47
C ASP A 550 37.38 -32.81 -28.83
N HIS A 551 36.50 -33.73 -29.20
CA HIS A 551 35.71 -33.64 -30.42
C HIS A 551 34.50 -32.69 -30.31
N GLU A 552 34.23 -31.96 -31.38
CA GLU A 552 33.06 -31.10 -31.54
C GLU A 552 31.78 -31.94 -31.44
N ALA A 553 30.82 -31.53 -30.61
CA ALA A 553 29.58 -32.28 -30.41
C ALA A 553 28.76 -32.28 -31.72
N LEU A 554 28.57 -33.47 -32.31
CA LEU A 554 28.02 -33.66 -33.66
C LEU A 554 26.53 -33.26 -33.84
N TYR A 555 25.84 -32.80 -32.80
CA TYR A 555 24.42 -32.45 -32.83
C TYR A 555 24.15 -31.03 -32.33
N TYR A 556 24.48 -30.03 -33.14
CA TYR A 556 23.79 -28.74 -33.12
C TYR A 556 23.63 -28.19 -34.54
N GLU A 557 22.39 -27.98 -34.96
CA GLU A 557 22.06 -27.34 -36.23
C GLU A 557 22.36 -25.83 -36.13
N LYS A 558 23.28 -25.32 -36.95
CA LYS A 558 23.60 -23.88 -37.00
C LYS A 558 22.41 -23.11 -37.55
N ILE A 559 21.79 -22.27 -36.72
CA ILE A 559 20.85 -21.22 -37.17
C ILE A 559 21.63 -20.28 -38.09
N LYS A 560 21.33 -20.31 -39.40
CA LYS A 560 21.91 -19.38 -40.38
C LYS A 560 21.39 -17.97 -40.09
N ALA A 561 22.26 -17.10 -39.60
CA ALA A 561 22.02 -15.67 -39.61
C ALA A 561 22.12 -15.18 -41.07
N GLU A 562 21.00 -14.70 -41.63
CA GLU A 562 21.01 -13.92 -42.87
C GLU A 562 21.77 -12.61 -42.62
N ALA A 563 22.96 -12.53 -43.20
CA ALA A 563 23.66 -11.28 -43.43
C ALA A 563 24.05 -11.23 -44.91
N ASP A 564 23.60 -10.14 -45.55
CA ASP A 564 24.02 -9.55 -46.82
C ASP A 564 23.73 -10.27 -48.14
N LYS A 565 22.77 -9.67 -48.88
CA LYS A 565 23.00 -9.10 -50.24
C LYS A 565 21.79 -8.30 -50.75
N ARG A 566 21.76 -6.98 -50.50
CA ARG A 566 21.95 -5.91 -51.51
C ARG A 566 21.62 -4.53 -50.95
#